data_AF-A0A3L8P910-F1
#
_entry.id   AF-A0A3L8P910-F1
#
_cell.length_a   1.000
_cell.length_b   1.000
_cell.length_c   1.000
_cell.angle_alpha   90.00
_cell.angle_beta   90.00
_cell.angle_gamma   90.00
#
_symmetry.space_group_name_H-M   'P 1'
#
loop_
_entity.id
_entity.type
_entity.pdbx_description
1 polymer ?
#
loop_
_entity_poly.entity_id
_entity_poly.type
_entity_poly.pdbx_seq_one_letter_code
_entity_poly.pdbx_strand_id
1 'polypeptide(L)'
;AERDVIENVRLRWPGATLHVRHALMQGGQCAGQVITELRLLDDHDDVDVIVIARDGGSVEDLLPFSDEALIRAVHAATTPVVSAIGHEPDTPILDLV
;
A
#
# COMPACT_ATOMS: atom_id res chain seq x y z
N ALA A 1 8.95 6.49 3.90
CA ALA A 1 7.59 5.93 4.03
C ALA A 1 7.45 4.98 5.23
N GLU A 2 8.00 3.75 5.22
CA GLU A 2 7.79 2.79 6.32
C GLU A 2 8.06 3.38 7.71
N ARG A 3 9.26 3.94 7.90
CA ARG A 3 9.67 4.54 9.17
C ARG A 3 8.68 5.63 9.59
N ASP A 4 8.27 6.49 8.67
CA ASP A 4 7.36 7.60 8.93
C ASP A 4 5.97 7.11 9.32
N VAL A 5 5.47 6.05 8.67
CA VAL A 5 4.19 5.39 9.01
C VAL A 5 4.28 4.81 10.42
N ILE A 6 5.30 4.01 10.72
CA ILE A 6 5.47 3.36 12.03
C ILE A 6 5.60 4.41 13.13
N GLU A 7 6.39 5.47 12.91
CA GLU A 7 6.60 6.55 13.88
C GLU A 7 5.29 7.31 14.12
N ASN A 8 4.54 7.66 13.08
CA ASN A 8 3.25 8.34 13.24
C ASN A 8 2.20 7.47 13.92
N VAL A 9 2.12 6.17 13.60
CA VAL A 9 1.20 5.26 14.29
C VAL A 9 1.57 5.16 15.77
N ARG A 10 2.84 4.98 16.11
CA ARG A 10 3.26 4.92 17.52
C ARG A 10 3.00 6.21 18.29
N LEU A 11 3.11 7.36 17.63
CA LEU A 11 2.85 8.68 18.25
C LEU A 11 1.36 8.96 18.44
N ARG A 12 0.53 8.61 17.45
CA ARG A 12 -0.90 8.98 17.43
C ARG A 12 -1.82 7.87 17.93
N TRP A 13 -1.41 6.62 17.82
CA TRP A 13 -2.16 5.44 18.22
C TRP A 13 -1.23 4.33 18.76
N PRO A 14 -0.67 4.49 19.97
CA PRO A 14 0.34 3.58 20.52
C PRO A 14 -0.13 2.13 20.71
N GLY A 15 -1.44 1.90 20.83
CA GLY A 15 -2.04 0.58 21.02
C GLY A 15 -2.29 -0.19 19.72
N ALA A 16 -2.05 0.41 18.54
CA ALA A 16 -2.19 -0.29 17.27
C ALA A 16 -1.10 -1.35 17.10
N THR A 17 -1.50 -2.55 16.66
CA THR A 17 -0.56 -3.62 16.29
C THR A 17 -0.16 -3.44 14.83
N LEU A 18 1.13 -3.55 14.54
CA LEU A 18 1.65 -3.30 13.19
C LEU A 18 2.21 -4.60 12.58
N HIS A 19 1.64 -5.00 11.45
CA HIS A 19 2.16 -6.05 10.59
C HIS A 19 2.81 -5.41 9.37
N VAL A 20 4.14 -5.53 9.26
CA VAL A 20 4.89 -4.97 8.13
C VAL A 20 5.17 -6.06 7.11
N ARG A 21 4.82 -5.79 5.85
CA ARG A 21 5.20 -6.57 4.68
C ARG A 21 5.93 -5.67 3.69
N HIS A 22 7.01 -6.18 3.12
CA HIS A 22 7.81 -5.43 2.16
C HIS A 22 7.54 -5.95 0.76
N ALA A 23 7.30 -5.02 -0.16
CA ALA A 23 7.22 -5.29 -1.59
C ALA A 23 8.13 -4.32 -2.34
N LEU A 24 8.55 -4.69 -3.55
CA LEU A 24 9.10 -3.73 -4.49
C LEU A 24 8.05 -2.65 -4.77
N MET A 25 8.46 -1.39 -4.64
CA MET A 25 7.58 -0.22 -4.85
C MET A 25 7.93 0.56 -6.13
N GLN A 26 8.64 -0.09 -7.05
CA GLN A 26 9.04 0.46 -8.34
C GLN A 26 9.41 -0.68 -9.31
N GLY A 27 9.42 -0.38 -10.60
CA GLY A 27 9.79 -1.31 -11.66
C GLY A 27 8.73 -2.37 -11.97
N GLY A 28 9.00 -3.20 -12.98
CA GLY A 28 8.00 -4.08 -13.58
C GLY A 28 7.48 -5.23 -12.70
N GLN A 29 8.15 -5.52 -11.57
CA GLN A 29 7.71 -6.54 -10.61
C GLN A 29 6.88 -5.96 -9.46
N CYS A 30 6.78 -4.63 -9.36
CA CYS A 30 6.11 -3.93 -8.26
C CYS A 30 4.66 -4.39 -8.08
N ALA A 31 3.82 -4.23 -9.10
CA ALA A 31 2.40 -4.57 -9.01
C ALA A 31 2.16 -6.02 -8.54
N GLY A 32 2.89 -6.98 -9.13
CA GLY A 32 2.75 -8.39 -8.76
C GLY A 32 3.14 -8.69 -7.31
N GLN A 33 4.20 -8.06 -6.79
CA GLN A 33 4.59 -8.22 -5.39
C GLN A 33 3.61 -7.54 -4.44
N VAL A 34 3.16 -6.32 -4.75
CA VAL A 34 2.15 -5.62 -3.93
C VAL A 34 0.86 -6.44 -3.87
N ILE A 35 0.39 -7.00 -4.98
CA ILE A 35 -0.79 -7.90 -5.00
C ILE A 35 -0.58 -9.13 -4.11
N THR A 36 0.63 -9.71 -4.13
CA THR A 36 0.93 -10.91 -3.34
C THR A 36 0.86 -10.59 -1.85
N GLU A 37 1.53 -9.51 -1.40
CA GLU A 37 1.52 -9.11 0.01
C GLU A 37 0.16 -8.60 0.47
N LEU A 38 -0.58 -7.89 -0.40
CA LEU A 38 -1.96 -7.46 -0.14
C LEU A 38 -2.85 -8.66 0.18
N ARG A 39 -2.83 -9.70 -0.65
CA ARG A 39 -3.64 -10.92 -0.42
C ARG A 39 -3.25 -11.64 0.85
N LEU A 40 -1.95 -11.71 1.15
CA LEU A 40 -1.49 -12.32 2.40
C LEU A 40 -2.02 -11.57 3.62
N LEU A 41 -2.11 -10.24 3.58
CA LEU A 41 -2.70 -9.45 4.66
C LEU A 41 -4.22 -9.52 4.69
N ASP A 42 -4.88 -9.55 3.53
CA ASP A 42 -6.35 -9.64 3.43
C ASP A 42 -6.89 -11.00 3.93
N ASP A 43 -6.07 -12.06 3.86
CA ASP A 43 -6.39 -13.38 4.42
C ASP A 43 -6.21 -13.46 5.95
N HIS A 44 -5.78 -12.39 6.63
CA HIS A 44 -5.57 -12.38 8.08
C HIS A 44 -6.74 -11.71 8.81
N ASP A 45 -7.50 -12.49 9.57
CA ASP A 45 -8.68 -12.03 10.34
C ASP A 45 -8.35 -10.96 11.41
N ASP A 46 -7.08 -10.80 11.79
CA ASP A 46 -6.60 -9.80 12.77
C ASP A 46 -6.16 -8.46 12.15
N VAL A 47 -6.28 -8.32 10.82
CA VAL A 47 -5.93 -7.07 10.12
C VAL A 47 -7.19 -6.23 9.90
N ASP A 48 -7.29 -5.11 10.62
CA ASP A 48 -8.43 -4.19 10.49
C ASP A 48 -8.32 -3.24 9.28
N VAL A 49 -7.09 -2.96 8.84
CA VAL A 49 -6.79 -2.02 7.74
C VAL A 49 -5.44 -2.33 7.12
N ILE A 50 -5.36 -2.23 5.79
CA ILE A 50 -4.12 -2.40 5.02
C ILE A 50 -3.71 -1.03 4.48
N VAL A 51 -2.44 -0.66 4.68
CA VAL A 51 -1.88 0.59 4.13
C VAL A 51 -0.83 0.24 3.09
N ILE A 52 -1.05 0.65 1.84
CA ILE A 52 -0.05 0.53 0.78
C ILE A 52 0.72 1.84 0.75
N ALA A 53 1.95 1.82 1.25
CA ALA A 53 2.77 3.02 1.40
C ALA A 53 4.02 2.98 0.51
N ARG A 54 4.29 4.10 -0.15
CA ARG A 54 5.51 4.34 -0.92
C ARG A 54 6.01 5.74 -0.62
N ASP A 55 7.32 5.89 -0.54
CA ASP A 55 7.96 7.20 -0.45
C ASP A 55 7.99 7.92 -1.82
N GLY A 56 8.61 9.10 -1.87
CA GLY A 56 8.85 9.79 -3.13
C GLY A 56 9.69 8.99 -4.14
N GLY A 57 9.76 9.53 -5.36
CA GLY A 57 10.61 9.06 -6.44
C GLY A 57 10.15 9.66 -7.75
N SER A 58 10.50 9.04 -8.87
CA SER A 58 10.09 9.56 -10.17
C SER A 58 8.60 9.28 -10.43
N VAL A 59 8.02 9.99 -11.40
CA VAL A 59 6.66 9.71 -11.90
C VAL A 59 6.60 8.30 -12.51
N GLU A 60 7.69 7.81 -13.10
CA GLU A 60 7.76 6.47 -13.71
C GLU A 60 7.55 5.36 -12.67
N ASP A 61 8.02 5.60 -11.45
CA ASP A 61 7.84 4.68 -10.33
C ASP A 61 6.39 4.65 -9.81
N LEU A 62 5.53 5.59 -10.22
CA LEU A 62 4.09 5.58 -9.90
C LEU A 62 3.29 4.67 -10.84
N LEU A 63 3.80 4.40 -12.04
CA LEU A 63 3.08 3.64 -13.06
C LEU A 63 2.57 2.27 -12.57
N PRO A 64 3.32 1.48 -11.76
CA PRO A 64 2.82 0.22 -11.25
C PRO A 64 1.58 0.35 -10.34
N PHE A 65 1.35 1.50 -9.72
CA PHE A 65 0.18 1.77 -8.87
C PHE A 65 -1.07 2.13 -9.69
N SER A 66 -0.96 2.16 -11.02
CA SER A 66 -2.10 2.25 -11.95
C SER A 66 -2.29 0.96 -12.76
N ASP A 67 -1.59 -0.12 -12.39
CA ASP A 67 -1.72 -1.42 -13.04
C ASP A 67 -3.11 -2.02 -12.78
N GLU A 68 -3.80 -2.44 -13.85
CA GLU A 68 -5.17 -2.95 -13.77
C GLU A 68 -5.29 -4.15 -12.80
N ALA A 69 -4.30 -5.04 -12.76
CA ALA A 69 -4.36 -6.21 -11.90
C ALA A 69 -4.26 -5.81 -10.42
N LEU A 70 -3.47 -4.78 -10.10
CA LEU A 70 -3.39 -4.24 -8.75
C LEU A 70 -4.71 -3.58 -8.35
N ILE A 71 -5.28 -2.75 -9.23
CA ILE A 71 -6.57 -2.10 -8.98
C ILE A 71 -7.68 -3.12 -8.72
N ARG A 72 -7.75 -4.18 -9.55
CA ARG A 72 -8.72 -5.26 -9.34
C ARG A 72 -8.48 -6.04 -8.05
N ALA A 73 -7.22 -6.25 -7.66
CA ALA A 73 -6.90 -6.93 -6.41
C ALA A 73 -7.34 -6.10 -5.18
N VAL A 74 -7.09 -4.80 -5.20
CA VAL A 74 -7.50 -3.87 -4.13
C VAL A 74 -9.03 -3.78 -4.07
N HIS A 75 -9.70 -3.66 -5.21
CA HIS A 75 -11.16 -3.66 -5.25
C HIS A 75 -11.80 -4.97 -4.75
N ALA A 76 -11.10 -6.10 -4.91
CA ALA A 76 -11.56 -7.39 -4.44
C ALA A 76 -11.24 -7.67 -2.95
N ALA A 77 -10.38 -6.85 -2.33
CA ALA A 77 -9.99 -7.02 -0.94
C ALA A 77 -11.20 -6.81 -0.02
N THR A 78 -11.29 -7.63 1.03
CA THR A 78 -12.36 -7.51 2.02
C THR A 78 -11.98 -6.57 3.18
N THR A 79 -10.68 -6.48 3.44
CA THR A 79 -10.07 -5.57 4.41
C THR A 79 -9.94 -4.18 3.79
N PRO A 80 -10.32 -3.10 4.50
CA PRO A 80 -10.16 -1.74 4.00
C PRO A 80 -8.72 -1.42 3.61
N VAL A 81 -8.52 -0.86 2.42
CA VAL A 81 -7.20 -0.47 1.91
C VAL A 81 -7.07 1.06 1.89
N VAL A 82 -5.95 1.57 2.39
CA VAL A 82 -5.57 2.98 2.32
C VAL A 82 -4.32 3.12 1.45
N SER A 83 -4.43 3.92 0.40
CA SER A 83 -3.28 4.31 -0.42
C SER A 83 -2.53 5.48 0.23
N ALA A 84 -1.21 5.34 0.35
CA ALA A 84 -0.29 6.36 0.84
C ALA A 84 0.92 6.46 -0.10
N ILE A 85 0.65 6.83 -1.36
CA ILE A 85 1.63 6.85 -2.45
C ILE A 85 1.99 8.30 -2.82
N GLY A 86 3.27 8.64 -2.73
CA GLY A 86 3.79 9.88 -3.33
C GLY A 86 3.43 11.17 -2.58
N HIS A 87 3.54 12.30 -3.30
CA HIS A 87 3.22 13.65 -2.83
C HIS A 87 1.91 14.17 -3.45
N GLU A 88 1.46 15.36 -3.04
CA GLU A 88 0.21 15.99 -3.49
C GLU A 88 -0.09 15.99 -5.02
N PRO A 89 0.89 16.07 -5.96
CA PRO A 89 0.60 15.94 -7.40
C PRO A 89 0.51 14.49 -7.90
N ASP A 90 0.91 13.50 -7.10
CA ASP A 90 0.92 12.09 -7.46
C ASP A 90 -0.48 11.52 -7.24
N THR A 91 -1.16 11.11 -8.31
CA THR A 91 -2.52 10.55 -8.26
C THR A 91 -2.62 9.26 -9.08
N PRO A 92 -1.98 8.16 -8.63
CA PRO A 92 -2.19 6.86 -9.25
C PRO A 92 -3.66 6.43 -9.16
N ILE A 93 -4.10 5.56 -10.08
CA ILE A 93 -5.48 5.05 -10.08
C ILE A 93 -5.81 4.34 -8.75
N LEU A 94 -4.80 3.79 -8.06
CA LEU A 94 -4.96 3.17 -6.75
C LEU A 94 -5.62 4.07 -5.71
N ASP A 95 -5.47 5.40 -5.81
CA ASP A 95 -6.09 6.35 -4.88
C ASP A 95 -7.61 6.47 -5.08
N LEU A 96 -8.15 5.90 -6.16
CA LEU A 96 -9.51 6.13 -6.63
C LEU A 96 -10.42 4.89 -6.55
N VAL A 97 -9.97 3.81 -5.90
CA VAL A 97 -10.69 2.52 -5.83
C VAL A 97 -10.92 1.99 -4.43
#